data_AF-A0A1G5AW10-F1
#
_entry.id   AF-A0A1G5AW10-F1
#
_cell.length_a   1.000
_cell.length_b   1.000
_cell.length_c   1.000
_cell.angle_alpha   90.00
_cell.angle_beta   90.00
_cell.angle_gamma   90.00
#
_symmetry.space_group_name_H-M   'P 1'
#
loop_
_entity.id
_entity.type
_entity.pdbx_description
1 polymer ?
#
loop_
_entity_poly.entity_id
_entity_poly.type
_entity_poly.pdbx_seq_one_letter_code
_entity_poly.pdbx_strand_id
1 'polypeptide(L)'
;MLTGKQKRFLRSQAHHLTPVFQIGKGGTNEHLFRHIEEAIEKRELMKVQVLNNNLDDKNEIAAEVARETGSELVQVIGSTIILYKESRDNKQIELPR
;
A
#
# COMPACT_ATOMS: atom_id res chain seq x y z
N MET A 1 11.48 -8.40 -1.29
CA MET A 1 12.09 -7.16 -0.78
C MET A 1 12.46 -6.24 -1.94
N LEU A 2 11.87 -5.05 -2.02
CA LEU A 2 12.11 -4.10 -3.12
C LEU A 2 13.44 -3.34 -3.00
N THR A 3 14.15 -3.16 -4.12
CA THR A 3 15.37 -2.34 -4.17
C THR A 3 15.06 -0.84 -4.10
N GLY A 4 16.05 -0.02 -3.74
CA GLY A 4 15.88 1.45 -3.71
C GLY A 4 15.47 2.04 -5.06
N LYS A 5 15.95 1.46 -6.17
CA LYS A 5 15.58 1.85 -7.54
C LYS A 5 14.12 1.53 -7.84
N GLN A 6 13.68 0.31 -7.49
CA GLN A 6 12.29 -0.12 -7.64
C GLN A 6 11.35 0.73 -6.79
N LYS A 7 11.69 0.99 -5.52
CA LYS A 7 10.90 1.89 -4.66
C LYS A 7 10.80 3.30 -5.25
N ARG A 8 11.86 3.84 -5.86
CA ARG A 8 11.80 5.17 -6.51
C ARG A 8 10.84 5.16 -7.71
N PHE A 9 10.90 4.13 -8.54
CA PHE A 9 10.01 3.96 -9.68
C PHE A 9 8.53 3.79 -9.25
N LEU A 10 8.26 2.94 -8.27
CA LEU A 10 6.91 2.75 -7.75
C LEU A 10 6.36 4.03 -7.11
N ARG A 11 7.21 4.84 -6.46
CA ARG A 11 6.79 6.15 -5.93
C ARG A 11 6.39 7.13 -7.02
N SER A 12 7.11 7.19 -8.13
CA SER A 12 6.73 8.08 -9.24
C SER A 12 5.42 7.64 -9.88
N GLN A 13 5.22 6.34 -10.07
CA GLN A 13 3.96 5.78 -10.55
C GLN A 13 2.81 6.07 -9.57
N ALA A 14 3.07 5.89 -8.28
CA ALA A 14 2.07 6.13 -7.25
C ALA A 14 1.67 7.60 -7.16
N HIS A 15 2.54 8.56 -7.47
CA HIS A 15 2.26 9.99 -7.33
C HIS A 15 0.87 10.40 -7.90
N HIS A 16 0.53 9.88 -9.09
CA HIS A 16 -0.73 10.20 -9.79
C HIS A 16 -1.97 9.45 -9.28
N LEU A 17 -1.80 8.43 -8.43
CA LEU A 17 -2.92 7.64 -7.93
C LEU A 17 -3.70 8.40 -6.85
N THR A 18 -4.99 8.13 -6.72
CA THR A 18 -5.76 8.55 -5.54
C THR A 18 -5.79 7.42 -4.51
N PRO A 19 -5.77 7.71 -3.21
CA PRO A 19 -6.00 6.68 -2.20
C PRO A 19 -7.36 6.03 -2.40
N VAL A 20 -7.38 4.70 -2.47
CA VAL A 20 -8.60 3.92 -2.71
C VAL A 20 -9.19 3.35 -1.41
N PHE A 21 -8.41 3.29 -0.34
CA PHE A 21 -8.86 2.93 1.00
C PHE A 21 -8.49 4.00 2.02
N GLN A 22 -9.26 4.05 3.11
CA GLN A 22 -9.01 4.94 4.24
C GLN A 22 -9.07 4.17 5.56
N ILE A 23 -8.15 4.46 6.47
CA ILE A 23 -8.06 3.89 7.82
C ILE A 23 -8.40 4.99 8.81
N GLY A 24 -9.55 4.86 9.47
CA GLY A 24 -10.05 5.82 10.45
C GLY A 24 -9.69 5.47 11.88
N LYS A 25 -10.43 6.06 12.83
CA LYS A 25 -10.33 5.80 14.27
C LYS A 25 -10.50 4.32 14.65
N GLY A 26 -11.22 3.54 13.84
CA GLY A 26 -11.41 2.10 14.06
C GLY A 26 -10.18 1.25 13.77
N GLY A 27 -9.07 1.85 13.32
CA GLY A 27 -7.83 1.15 13.03
C GLY A 27 -7.95 0.16 11.87
N THR A 28 -7.02 -0.78 11.86
CA THR A 28 -6.95 -1.91 10.95
C THR A 28 -7.81 -3.08 11.45
N ASN A 29 -8.34 -3.90 10.53
CA ASN A 29 -9.09 -5.11 10.86
C ASN A 29 -9.06 -6.12 9.70
N GLU A 30 -9.48 -7.35 9.97
CA GLU A 30 -9.46 -8.45 8.99
C GLU A 30 -10.32 -8.20 7.73
N HIS A 31 -11.42 -7.46 7.86
CA HIS A 31 -12.25 -7.11 6.71
C HIS A 31 -11.53 -6.13 5.78
N LEU A 32 -10.83 -5.14 6.36
CA LEU A 32 -10.01 -4.20 5.61
C LEU A 32 -8.86 -4.92 4.89
N PHE A 33 -8.15 -5.83 5.59
CA PHE A 33 -7.04 -6.57 4.98
C PHE A 33 -7.47 -7.38 3.77
N ARG A 34 -8.59 -8.11 3.86
CA ARG A 34 -9.13 -8.87 2.71
C ARG A 34 -9.45 -7.98 1.51
N HIS A 35 -10.10 -6.83 1.73
CA HIS A 35 -10.40 -5.91 0.64
C HIS A 35 -9.15 -5.28 0.02
N ILE A 36 -8.14 -4.95 0.85
CA ILE A 36 -6.86 -4.44 0.35
C ILE A 36 -6.14 -5.52 -0.46
N GLU A 37 -6.12 -6.77 0.02
CA GLU A 37 -5.50 -7.90 -0.67
C GLU A 37 -6.11 -8.13 -2.06
N GLU A 38 -7.44 -8.15 -2.17
CA GLU A 38 -8.12 -8.30 -3.47
C GLU A 38 -7.86 -7.12 -4.41
N ALA A 39 -7.77 -5.90 -3.86
CA ALA A 39 -7.55 -4.70 -4.64
C ALA A 39 -6.10 -4.56 -5.12
N ILE A 40 -5.12 -4.86 -4.27
CA ILE A 40 -3.71 -4.78 -4.63
C ILE A 40 -3.36 -5.86 -5.68
N GLU A 41 -3.96 -7.04 -5.62
CA GLU A 41 -3.73 -8.11 -6.60
C GLU A 41 -4.13 -7.69 -8.03
N LYS A 42 -5.17 -6.85 -8.17
CA LYS A 42 -5.68 -6.37 -9.47
C LYS A 42 -4.98 -5.11 -9.97
N ARG A 43 -4.48 -4.28 -9.05
CA ARG A 43 -3.92 -2.94 -9.35
C ARG A 43 -2.41 -2.90 -9.31
N GLU A 44 -1.79 -3.88 -8.65
CA GLU A 44 -0.38 -4.00 -8.28
C GLU A 44 0.19 -2.90 -7.39
N LEU A 45 -0.26 -1.66 -7.54
CA LEU A 45 0.19 -0.49 -6.83
C LEU A 45 -1.01 0.31 -6.36
N MET A 46 -1.03 0.68 -5.07
CA MET A 46 -2.14 1.44 -4.51
C MET A 46 -1.71 2.39 -3.40
N LYS A 47 -2.59 3.35 -3.12
CA LYS A 47 -2.50 4.23 -1.95
C LYS A 47 -3.60 3.92 -0.94
N VAL A 48 -3.22 3.92 0.33
CA VAL A 48 -4.12 3.83 1.49
C VAL A 48 -3.92 5.07 2.34
N GLN A 49 -5.00 5.71 2.77
CA GLN A 49 -4.95 6.95 3.54
C GLN A 49 -5.27 6.70 5.00
N VAL A 50 -4.40 7.06 5.92
CA VAL A 50 -4.69 7.10 7.35
C VAL A 50 -5.35 8.45 7.66
N LEU A 51 -6.52 8.44 8.29
CA LEU A 51 -7.22 9.65 8.67
C LEU A 51 -6.62 10.24 9.95
N ASN A 52 -6.69 11.57 10.09
CA ASN A 52 -6.09 12.29 11.23
C ASN A 52 -6.71 11.94 12.59
N ASN A 53 -7.85 11.26 12.61
CA ASN A 53 -8.52 10.80 13.83
C ASN A 53 -8.04 9.41 14.29
N ASN A 54 -7.14 8.78 13.54
CA ASN A 54 -6.42 7.60 13.97
C ASN A 54 -5.20 8.06 14.79
N LEU A 55 -5.03 7.47 15.98
CA LEU A 55 -3.98 7.82 16.94
C LEU A 55 -2.78 6.85 16.89
N ASP A 56 -2.87 5.81 16.06
CA ASP A 56 -1.86 4.78 15.92
C ASP A 56 -0.69 5.29 15.08
N ASP A 57 0.50 4.69 15.25
CA ASP A 57 1.65 5.05 14.44
C ASP A 57 1.45 4.59 12.99
N LYS A 58 1.56 5.53 12.06
CA LYS A 58 1.32 5.27 10.63
C LYS A 58 2.30 4.28 10.03
N ASN A 59 3.53 4.22 10.55
CA ASN A 59 4.52 3.23 10.11
C ASN A 59 4.18 1.85 10.65
N GLU A 60 3.65 1.76 11.88
CA GLU A 60 3.14 0.50 12.43
C GLU A 60 1.93 0.00 11.62
N ILE A 61 0.95 0.87 11.36
CA ILE A 61 -0.18 0.56 10.48
C ILE A 61 0.30 0.11 9.10
N ALA A 62 1.26 0.83 8.51
CA ALA A 62 1.78 0.49 7.20
C ALA A 62 2.49 -0.87 7.18
N ALA A 63 3.27 -1.17 8.22
CA ALA A 63 3.96 -2.46 8.35
C ALA A 63 2.96 -3.60 8.57
N GLU A 64 1.93 -3.38 9.39
CA GLU A 64 0.85 -4.34 9.62
C GLU A 64 0.09 -4.61 8.32
N VAL A 65 -0.43 -3.58 7.65
CA VAL A 65 -1.17 -3.74 6.39
C VAL A 65 -0.31 -4.46 5.35
N ALA A 66 0.96 -4.08 5.21
CA ALA A 66 1.87 -4.75 4.28
C ALA A 66 2.02 -6.25 4.58
N ARG A 67 2.21 -6.59 5.86
CA ARG A 67 2.34 -7.99 6.32
C ARG A 67 1.05 -8.79 6.09
N GLU A 68 -0.08 -8.28 6.56
CA GLU A 68 -1.36 -9.01 6.52
C GLU A 68 -1.88 -9.19 5.10
N THR A 69 -1.57 -8.28 4.16
CA THR A 69 -2.01 -8.42 2.76
C THR A 69 -0.97 -9.09 1.86
N GLY A 70 0.18 -9.49 2.41
CA GLY A 70 1.32 -10.02 1.64
C GLY A 70 1.83 -9.03 0.59
N SER A 71 1.82 -7.73 0.90
CA SER A 71 2.31 -6.67 0.02
C SER A 71 3.61 -6.07 0.55
N GLU A 72 4.34 -5.39 -0.32
CA GLU A 72 5.59 -4.70 -0.01
C GLU A 72 5.31 -3.22 0.27
N LEU A 73 5.80 -2.73 1.42
CA LEU A 73 5.74 -1.31 1.76
C LEU A 73 6.75 -0.52 0.91
N VAL A 74 6.22 0.30 0.01
CA VAL A 74 7.02 1.18 -0.84
C VAL A 74 7.46 2.41 -0.06
N GLN A 75 6.51 3.14 0.52
CA GLN A 75 6.76 4.34 1.33
C GLN A 75 5.52 4.75 2.14
N VAL A 76 5.73 5.44 3.26
CA VAL A 76 4.72 6.26 3.95
C VAL A 76 5.03 7.74 3.69
N ILE A 77 4.07 8.50 3.19
CA ILE A 77 4.17 9.95 2.91
C ILE A 77 3.07 10.67 3.68
N GLY A 78 3.42 11.35 4.76
CA GLY A 78 2.47 12.09 5.59
C GLY A 78 1.44 11.17 6.22
N SER A 79 0.25 11.08 5.64
CA SER A 79 -0.83 10.17 6.05
C SER A 79 -1.18 9.13 4.97
N THR A 80 -0.43 9.09 3.87
CA THR A 80 -0.65 8.15 2.77
C THR A 80 0.39 7.04 2.80
N ILE A 81 -0.07 5.80 2.72
CA ILE A 81 0.74 4.58 2.63
C ILE A 81 0.71 4.10 1.18
N ILE A 82 1.87 3.78 0.62
CA ILE A 82 2.03 3.24 -0.73
C ILE A 82 2.44 1.77 -0.62
N LEU A 83 1.62 0.90 -1.17
CA LEU A 83 1.80 -0.55 -1.16
C LEU A 83 1.96 -1.07 -2.58
N TYR A 84 2.79 -2.09 -2.74
CA TYR A 84 2.97 -2.80 -4.00
C TYR A 84 2.87 -4.31 -3.79
N LYS A 85 2.16 -5.01 -4.67
CA LYS A 85 2.19 -6.48 -4.75
C LYS A 85 2.30 -6.83 -6.23
N GLU A 86 3.26 -7.67 -6.56
CA GLU A 86 3.36 -8.20 -7.92
C GLU A 86 2.14 -9.10 -8.17
N SER A 87 1.35 -8.78 -9.20
CA SER A 87 0.16 -9.56 -9.52
C SER A 87 0.56 -10.89 -10.15
N ARG A 88 -0.12 -11.95 -9.76
CA ARG A 88 0.04 -13.28 -10.37
C ARG A 88 -0.61 -13.37 -11.74
N ASP A 89 -1.80 -12.77 -11.86
CA ASP A 89 -2.67 -12.95 -13.02
C ASP A 89 -2.74 -11.70 -13.92
N ASN A 90 -2.44 -10.51 -13.38
CA ASN A 90 -2.63 -9.22 -14.06
C ASN A 90 -1.39 -8.32 -13.94
N LYS A 91 -0.23 -8.83 -14.32
CA LYS A 91 1.02 -8.05 -14.26
C LYS A 91 1.01 -6.92 -15.30
N GLN A 92 1.01 -5.68 -14.82
CA GLN A 92 1.04 -4.44 -15.61
C GLN A 92 2.29 -3.60 -15.34
N ILE A 93 2.90 -3.73 -14.16
CA ILE A 93 4.05 -2.94 -13.73
C ILE A 93 5.33 -3.73 -13.94
N GLU A 94 6.15 -3.28 -14.89
CA GLU A 94 7.51 -3.78 -15.07
C GLU A 94 8.48 -3.04 -14.14
N LEU A 95 9.05 -3.76 -13.18
CA LEU A 95 10.03 -3.20 -12.26
C LEU A 95 11.40 -3.01 -12.94
N PRO A 96 12.08 -1.87 -12.71
CA PRO A 96 13.42 -1.68 -13.22
C PRO A 96 14.40 -2.63 -12.53
N ARG A 97 15.35 -3.17 -13.32
CA ARG A 97 16.50 -3.94 -12.83
C ARG A 97 17.49 -3.07 -12.07
#